data_AF-A0A1N6ZBV0-F1
#
_entry.id   AF-A0A1N6ZBV0-F1
#
_cell.length_a   1.000
_cell.length_b   1.000
_cell.length_c   1.000
_cell.angle_alpha   90.00
_cell.angle_beta   90.00
_cell.angle_gamma   90.00
#
_symmetry.space_group_name_H-M   'P 1'
#
loop_
_entity.id
_entity.type
_entity.pdbx_description
1 polymer ?
#
loop_
_entity_poly.entity_id
_entity_poly.type
_entity_poly.pdbx_seq_one_letter_code
_entity_poly.pdbx_strand_id
1 'polypeptide(L)'
;MTISTPNFVRRLHERGADSVLVRGRCAPPGTIEDTATLDPGTVATLYGDHLCLPLHVTVPTVNGKKKRRFSANPFADAIDGIDQLLTEYAPDSVWFRRHAQLVSALTPLAVGMLESRLARTATAIGATFVTWTESSTPANDGLYDSVVEP
;
A
#
# COMPACT_ATOMS: atom_id res chain seq x y z
N MET A 1 -13.10 -24.98 -6.02
CA MET A 1 -13.30 -23.97 -4.95
C MET A 1 -12.30 -22.86 -5.16
N THR A 2 -12.73 -21.70 -5.66
CA THR A 2 -11.86 -20.55 -5.90
C THR A 2 -11.72 -19.78 -4.58
N ILE A 3 -10.57 -19.84 -3.94
CA ILE A 3 -10.29 -19.01 -2.75
C ILE A 3 -10.26 -17.55 -3.22
N SER A 4 -10.97 -16.66 -2.53
CA SER A 4 -10.89 -15.23 -2.85
C SER A 4 -9.46 -14.75 -2.58
N THR A 5 -8.91 -13.92 -3.48
CA THR A 5 -7.55 -13.36 -3.33
C THR A 5 -7.29 -12.73 -1.94
N PRO A 6 -8.26 -12.04 -1.31
CA PRO A 6 -8.19 -11.63 0.10
C PRO A 6 -7.89 -12.76 1.11
N ASN A 7 -8.60 -13.88 1.00
CA ASN A 7 -8.40 -15.04 1.87
C ASN A 7 -7.06 -15.73 1.59
N PHE A 8 -6.55 -15.64 0.36
CA PHE A 8 -5.23 -16.15 0.01
C PHE A 8 -4.13 -15.28 0.63
N VAL A 9 -4.22 -13.95 0.52
CA VAL A 9 -3.31 -13.00 1.18
C VAL A 9 -3.31 -13.21 2.70
N ARG A 10 -4.49 -13.39 3.32
CA ARG A 10 -4.57 -13.72 4.75
C ARG A 10 -3.83 -15.01 5.12
N ARG A 11 -3.95 -16.06 4.31
CA ARG A 11 -3.21 -17.32 4.52
C ARG A 11 -1.70 -17.16 4.35
N LEU A 12 -1.24 -16.24 3.50
CA LEU A 12 0.18 -15.91 3.38
C LEU A 12 0.68 -15.19 4.64
N HIS A 13 -0.08 -14.23 5.16
CA HIS A 13 0.19 -13.60 6.45
C HIS A 13 0.26 -14.64 7.59
N GLU A 14 -0.74 -15.53 7.70
CA GLU A 14 -0.77 -16.62 8.69
C GLU A 14 0.43 -17.59 8.57
N ARG A 15 1.11 -17.61 7.42
CA ARG A 15 2.33 -18.40 7.16
C ARG A 15 3.62 -17.61 7.32
N GLY A 16 3.54 -16.36 7.78
CA GLY A 16 4.70 -15.50 8.04
C GLY A 16 5.23 -14.74 6.83
N ALA A 17 4.42 -14.49 5.81
CA ALA A 17 4.82 -13.56 4.74
C ALA A 17 4.71 -12.11 5.23
N ASP A 18 5.83 -11.40 5.26
CA ASP A 18 5.87 -9.99 5.65
C ASP A 18 5.40 -9.08 4.51
N SER A 19 5.55 -9.56 3.26
CA SER A 19 5.25 -8.79 2.07
C SER A 19 4.68 -9.64 0.92
N VAL A 20 3.63 -9.15 0.27
CA VAL A 20 2.93 -9.85 -0.83
C VAL A 20 2.65 -8.90 -2.00
N LEU A 21 3.01 -9.33 -3.20
CA LEU A 21 2.61 -8.66 -4.45
C LEU A 21 1.43 -9.40 -5.08
N VAL A 22 0.36 -8.69 -5.39
CA VAL A 22 -0.79 -9.22 -6.13
C VAL A 22 -0.88 -8.55 -7.49
N ARG A 23 -0.76 -9.32 -8.57
CA ARG A 23 -0.83 -8.85 -9.96
C ARG A 23 -2.17 -9.19 -10.61
N GLY A 24 -2.55 -8.42 -11.62
CA GLY A 24 -3.69 -8.73 -12.49
C GLY A 24 -5.08 -8.57 -11.87
N ARG A 25 -5.17 -8.07 -10.64
CA ARG A 25 -6.46 -7.80 -9.97
C ARG A 25 -6.43 -6.49 -9.21
N CYS A 26 -7.56 -5.78 -9.25
CA CYS A 26 -7.81 -4.69 -8.34
C CYS A 26 -7.98 -5.22 -6.92
N ALA A 27 -7.46 -4.49 -5.93
CA ALA A 27 -7.82 -4.70 -4.54
C ALA A 27 -9.36 -4.62 -4.39
N PRO A 28 -9.99 -5.49 -3.60
CA PRO A 28 -11.44 -5.45 -3.38
C PRO A 28 -11.89 -4.08 -2.83
N PRO A 29 -13.10 -3.63 -3.17
CA PRO A 29 -13.61 -2.31 -2.81
C PRO A 29 -13.97 -2.14 -1.32
N GLY A 30 -13.88 -3.20 -0.52
CA GLY A 30 -14.09 -3.19 0.94
C GLY A 30 -12.78 -3.37 1.71
N THR A 31 -12.67 -2.74 2.88
CA THR A 31 -11.61 -3.05 3.84
C THR A 31 -11.96 -4.38 4.48
N ILE A 32 -11.06 -5.36 4.40
CA ILE A 32 -11.05 -6.44 5.39
C ILE A 32 -10.90 -5.75 6.77
N GLU A 33 -11.53 -6.29 7.81
CA GLU A 33 -11.31 -5.84 9.19
C GLU A 33 -9.78 -5.77 9.45
N ASP A 34 -9.37 -4.76 10.21
CA ASP A 34 -7.96 -4.56 10.60
C ASP A 34 -6.95 -4.32 9.45
N THR A 35 -7.44 -3.95 8.27
CA THR A 35 -6.60 -3.58 7.12
C THR A 35 -6.55 -2.06 6.89
N ALA A 36 -5.35 -1.48 6.96
CA ALA A 36 -5.11 -0.14 6.45
C ALA A 36 -4.96 -0.15 4.92
N THR A 37 -5.51 0.85 4.24
CA THR A 37 -5.38 0.99 2.79
C THR A 37 -4.73 2.32 2.43
N LEU A 38 -3.81 2.28 1.47
CA LEU A 38 -3.18 3.44 0.87
C LEU A 38 -3.59 3.56 -0.58
N ASP A 39 -4.17 4.71 -0.94
CA ASP A 39 -4.63 4.99 -2.29
C ASP A 39 -3.99 6.26 -2.84
N PRO A 40 -3.41 6.22 -4.06
CA PRO A 40 -3.05 7.43 -4.78
C PRO A 40 -4.30 8.28 -5.07
N GLY A 41 -4.19 9.59 -4.85
CA GLY A 41 -5.20 10.55 -5.26
C GLY A 41 -5.37 10.59 -6.78
N THR A 42 -6.54 10.96 -7.26
CA THR A 42 -6.81 11.05 -8.70
C THR A 42 -6.29 12.35 -9.33
N VAL A 43 -6.06 13.37 -8.51
CA VAL A 43 -5.59 14.69 -8.94
C VAL A 43 -4.15 14.87 -8.48
N ALA A 44 -3.26 15.05 -9.45
CA ALA A 44 -1.88 15.44 -9.20
C ALA A 44 -1.75 16.96 -9.14
N THR A 45 -0.84 17.45 -8.32
CA THR A 45 -0.45 18.86 -8.29
C THR A 45 0.96 18.98 -8.85
N LEU A 46 1.16 19.94 -9.76
CA LEU A 46 2.49 20.28 -10.25
C LEU A 46 3.14 21.30 -9.29
N TYR A 47 4.30 20.95 -8.73
CA TYR A 47 5.12 21.84 -7.91
C TYR A 47 6.48 22.01 -8.58
N GLY A 48 6.68 23.15 -9.25
CA GLY A 48 7.83 23.33 -10.14
C GLY A 48 7.79 22.30 -11.26
N ASP A 49 8.87 21.54 -11.43
CA ASP A 49 8.98 20.48 -12.44
C ASP A 49 8.59 19.08 -11.91
N HIS A 50 8.04 19.01 -10.69
CA HIS A 50 7.69 17.75 -10.04
C HIS A 50 6.17 17.55 -9.95
N LEU A 51 5.72 16.39 -10.43
CA LEU A 51 4.35 15.95 -10.26
C LEU A 51 4.19 15.31 -8.88
N CYS A 52 3.28 15.84 -8.06
CA CYS A 52 3.02 15.36 -6.71
C CYS A 52 1.60 14.79 -6.62
N LEU A 53 1.50 13.54 -6.22
CA LEU A 53 0.23 12.84 -6.12
C LEU A 53 -0.07 12.51 -4.66
N PRO A 54 -1.12 13.08 -4.03
CA PRO A 54 -1.38 12.87 -2.62
C PRO A 54 -1.70 11.40 -2.33
N LEU A 55 -1.32 10.92 -1.15
CA LEU A 55 -1.69 9.59 -0.67
C LEU A 55 -2.84 9.72 0.33
N HIS A 56 -3.89 8.93 0.10
CA HIS A 56 -5.01 8.81 1.02
C HIS A 56 -4.82 7.52 1.82
N VAL A 57 -4.69 7.65 3.13
CA VAL A 57 -4.59 6.50 4.03
C VAL A 57 -5.89 6.37 4.79
N THR A 58 -6.46 5.17 4.75
CA THR A 58 -7.60 4.78 5.56
C THR A 58 -7.14 3.71 6.53
N VAL A 59 -7.32 3.94 7.83
CA VAL A 59 -6.92 3.01 8.88
C VAL A 59 -8.16 2.63 9.70
N PRO A 60 -8.37 1.34 10.01
CA PRO A 60 -9.42 0.92 10.93
C PRO A 60 -9.15 1.44 12.34
N THR A 61 -10.21 1.76 13.08
CA THR A 61 -10.13 2.16 14.48
C THR A 61 -11.28 1.53 15.26
N VAL A 62 -11.19 1.53 16.60
CA VAL A 62 -12.27 1.04 17.48
C VAL A 62 -13.64 1.70 17.23
N ASN A 63 -13.64 2.93 16.67
CA ASN A 63 -14.84 3.71 16.38
C ASN A 63 -15.17 3.77 14.87
N GLY A 64 -14.58 2.91 14.06
CA GLY A 64 -14.80 2.85 12.62
C GLY A 64 -13.52 3.02 11.81
N LYS A 65 -13.39 4.14 11.10
CA LYS A 65 -12.25 4.37 10.18
C LYS A 65 -11.75 5.79 10.28
N LYS A 66 -10.43 5.96 10.35
CA LYS A 66 -9.75 7.25 10.21
C LYS A 66 -9.22 7.38 8.80
N LYS A 67 -9.58 8.48 8.13
CA LYS A 67 -9.07 8.82 6.80
C LYS A 67 -8.18 10.04 6.92
N ARG A 68 -6.97 9.95 6.36
CA ARG A 68 -6.03 11.08 6.32
C ARG A 68 -5.44 11.20 4.92
N ARG A 69 -5.29 12.43 4.46
CA ARG A 69 -4.62 12.77 3.20
C ARG A 69 -3.24 13.31 3.55
N PHE A 70 -2.22 12.81 2.85
CA PHE A 70 -0.85 13.28 2.93
C PHE A 70 -0.45 13.90 1.59
N SER A 71 0.12 15.11 1.64
CA SER A 71 0.66 15.78 0.44
C SER A 71 1.97 15.13 0.05
N ALA A 72 2.13 14.75 -1.21
CA ALA A 72 3.38 14.18 -1.73
C ALA A 72 4.56 15.18 -1.81
N ASN A 73 4.50 16.31 -1.10
CA ASN A 73 5.57 17.31 -1.06
C ASN A 73 5.71 17.90 0.36
N PRO A 74 6.89 17.74 0.99
CA PRO A 74 7.93 16.76 0.65
C PRO A 74 7.39 15.34 0.75
N PHE A 75 7.79 14.47 -0.17
CA PHE A 75 7.38 13.07 -0.15
C PHE A 75 7.83 12.35 1.14
N ALA A 76 8.94 12.79 1.73
CA ALA A 76 9.45 12.32 3.03
C ALA A 76 8.47 12.63 4.17
N ASP A 77 8.01 13.87 4.30
CA ASP A 77 7.09 14.30 5.36
C ASP A 77 5.75 13.55 5.29
N ALA A 78 5.27 13.28 4.07
CA ALA A 78 4.09 12.44 3.87
C ALA A 78 4.33 11.03 4.43
N ILE A 79 5.47 10.42 4.12
CA ILE A 79 5.76 9.07 4.58
C ILE A 79 5.93 9.03 6.11
N ASP A 80 6.62 9.98 6.72
CA ASP A 80 6.75 10.03 8.18
C ASP A 80 5.38 10.17 8.87
N GLY A 81 4.47 10.95 8.28
CA GLY A 81 3.10 11.06 8.74
C GLY A 81 2.28 9.77 8.57
N ILE A 82 2.54 9.01 7.50
CA ILE A 82 1.95 7.69 7.28
C ILE A 82 2.51 6.68 8.29
N ASP A 83 3.82 6.69 8.51
CA ASP A 83 4.53 5.82 9.46
C ASP A 83 3.98 6.04 10.87
N GLN A 84 3.83 7.30 11.29
CA GLN A 84 3.21 7.64 12.57
C GLN A 84 1.78 7.13 12.67
N LEU A 85 0.98 7.28 11.61
CA LEU A 85 -0.42 6.84 11.61
C LEU A 85 -0.52 5.31 11.67
N LEU A 86 0.30 4.58 10.92
CA LEU A 86 0.31 3.12 10.95
C LEU A 86 0.80 2.59 12.29
N THR A 87 1.79 3.26 12.91
CA THR A 87 2.27 2.92 14.26
C THR A 87 1.23 3.20 15.34
N GLU A 88 0.47 4.30 15.24
CA GLU A 88 -0.57 4.68 16.21
C GLU A 88 -1.69 3.64 16.30
N TYR A 89 -2.09 3.05 15.18
CA TYR A 89 -3.24 2.16 15.09
C TYR A 89 -2.90 0.68 14.89
N ALA A 90 -1.64 0.36 14.52
CA ALA A 90 -1.12 -0.99 14.36
C ALA A 90 -2.08 -1.98 13.65
N PRO A 91 -2.49 -1.70 12.39
CA PRO A 91 -3.34 -2.64 11.63
C PRO A 91 -2.62 -3.97 11.37
N ASP A 92 -3.36 -5.07 11.23
CA ASP A 92 -2.81 -6.39 10.90
C ASP A 92 -2.26 -6.47 9.47
N SER A 93 -2.76 -5.63 8.57
CA SER A 93 -2.23 -5.54 7.21
C SER A 93 -2.30 -4.14 6.61
N VAL A 94 -1.37 -3.88 5.71
CA VAL A 94 -1.18 -2.60 5.03
C VAL A 94 -1.24 -2.81 3.53
N TRP A 95 -2.33 -2.36 2.92
CA TRP A 95 -2.58 -2.57 1.50
C TRP A 95 -2.28 -1.32 0.70
N PHE A 96 -1.25 -1.39 -0.13
CA PHE A 96 -0.99 -0.39 -1.14
C PHE A 96 -1.79 -0.70 -2.41
N ARG A 97 -2.82 0.12 -2.66
CA ARG A 97 -3.77 -0.09 -3.74
C ARG A 97 -3.46 0.82 -4.92
N ARG A 98 -3.92 0.41 -6.10
CA ARG A 98 -3.80 1.18 -7.35
C ARG A 98 -2.35 1.56 -7.67
N HIS A 99 -1.42 0.65 -7.40
CA HIS A 99 0.01 0.84 -7.65
C HIS A 99 0.31 1.31 -9.08
N ALA A 100 -0.38 0.73 -10.07
CA ALA A 100 -0.25 1.12 -11.48
C ALA A 100 -0.52 2.61 -11.74
N GLN A 101 -1.49 3.19 -11.03
CA GLN A 101 -1.80 4.62 -11.13
C GLN A 101 -0.64 5.47 -10.59
N LEU A 102 0.00 5.05 -9.49
CA LEU A 102 1.14 5.79 -8.95
C LEU A 102 2.37 5.67 -9.87
N VAL A 103 2.65 4.49 -10.42
CA VAL A 103 3.73 4.28 -11.40
C VAL A 103 3.50 5.04 -12.71
N SER A 104 2.24 5.26 -13.11
CA SER A 104 1.94 6.09 -14.29
C SER A 104 2.21 7.58 -14.06
N ALA A 105 2.19 8.02 -12.80
CA ALA A 105 2.33 9.42 -12.42
C ALA A 105 3.75 9.76 -11.94
N LEU A 106 4.43 8.80 -11.32
CA LEU A 106 5.78 8.93 -10.77
C LEU A 106 6.75 7.97 -11.47
N THR A 107 8.05 8.15 -11.28
CA THR A 107 9.01 7.18 -11.82
C THR A 107 8.93 5.85 -11.06
N PRO A 108 9.20 4.70 -11.71
CA PRO A 108 9.23 3.40 -11.03
C PRO A 108 10.18 3.37 -9.82
N LEU A 109 11.30 4.10 -9.89
CA LEU A 109 12.24 4.23 -8.78
C LEU A 109 11.61 4.91 -7.56
N ALA A 110 10.90 6.02 -7.77
CA ALA A 110 10.24 6.75 -6.68
C ALA A 110 9.16 5.89 -6.00
N VAL A 111 8.41 5.13 -6.81
CA VAL A 111 7.41 4.19 -6.28
C VAL A 111 8.08 3.06 -5.51
N GLY A 112 9.14 2.45 -6.05
CA GLY A 112 9.88 1.39 -5.34
C GLY A 112 10.45 1.85 -3.99
N MET A 113 10.90 3.10 -3.87
CA MET A 113 11.32 3.68 -2.59
C MET A 113 10.15 3.82 -1.59
N LEU A 114 8.97 4.23 -2.06
CA LEU A 114 7.76 4.27 -1.24
C LEU A 114 7.42 2.86 -0.74
N GLU A 115 7.40 1.88 -1.63
CA GLU A 115 7.09 0.49 -1.30
C GLU A 115 8.04 -0.06 -0.25
N SER A 116 9.35 0.13 -0.42
CA SER A 116 10.35 -0.31 0.57
C SER A 116 10.21 0.38 1.93
N ARG A 117 9.71 1.61 1.98
CA ARG A 117 9.49 2.30 3.26
C ARG A 117 8.20 1.80 3.93
N LEU A 118 7.11 1.69 3.18
CA LEU A 118 5.84 1.15 3.69
C LEU A 118 5.97 -0.29 4.17
N ALA A 119 6.71 -1.13 3.43
CA ALA A 119 6.98 -2.51 3.82
C ALA A 119 7.75 -2.57 5.15
N ARG A 120 8.82 -1.77 5.30
CA ARG A 120 9.56 -1.69 6.58
C ARG A 120 8.67 -1.26 7.75
N THR A 121 7.80 -0.28 7.54
CA THR A 121 6.85 0.17 8.57
C THR A 121 5.87 -0.95 8.93
N ALA A 122 5.31 -1.64 7.93
CA ALA A 122 4.43 -2.78 8.16
C ALA A 122 5.12 -3.88 8.96
N THR A 123 6.33 -4.28 8.57
CA THR A 123 7.14 -5.26 9.32
C THR A 123 7.40 -4.80 10.76
N ALA A 124 7.73 -3.52 10.98
CA ALA A 124 8.02 -2.99 12.31
C ALA A 124 6.82 -3.04 13.27
N ILE A 125 5.59 -2.98 12.74
CA ILE A 125 4.35 -3.07 13.51
C ILE A 125 3.75 -4.49 13.51
N GLY A 126 4.42 -5.47 12.89
CA GLY A 126 3.94 -6.85 12.77
C GLY A 126 2.83 -7.06 11.74
N ALA A 127 2.66 -6.13 10.80
CA ALA A 127 1.65 -6.18 9.75
C ALA A 127 2.22 -6.75 8.44
N THR A 128 1.38 -7.43 7.65
CA THR A 128 1.76 -7.78 6.27
C THR A 128 1.54 -6.62 5.31
N PHE A 129 2.57 -6.29 4.54
CA PHE A 129 2.48 -5.34 3.45
C PHE A 129 1.98 -6.01 2.16
N VAL A 130 0.98 -5.42 1.50
CA VAL A 130 0.37 -6.00 0.29
C VAL A 130 0.27 -4.94 -0.80
N THR A 131 0.99 -5.11 -1.90
CA THR A 131 0.83 -4.26 -3.10
C THR A 131 -0.14 -4.92 -4.08
N TRP A 132 -1.14 -4.16 -4.55
CA TRP A 132 -2.04 -4.58 -5.63
C TRP A 132 -1.75 -3.80 -6.91
N THR A 133 -1.44 -4.52 -7.99
CA THR A 133 -1.05 -3.91 -9.27
C THR A 133 -1.56 -4.69 -10.49
N GLU A 134 -1.44 -4.09 -11.67
CA GLU A 134 -1.77 -4.72 -12.95
C GLU A 134 -0.61 -5.63 -13.41
N SER A 135 -0.89 -6.69 -14.16
CA SER A 135 0.14 -7.69 -14.54
C SER A 135 1.32 -7.11 -15.33
N SER A 136 1.10 -6.03 -16.07
CA SER A 136 2.13 -5.37 -16.88
C SER A 136 2.83 -4.21 -16.18
N THR A 137 2.42 -3.85 -14.96
CA THR A 137 3.03 -2.73 -14.23
C THR A 137 4.30 -3.21 -13.53
N PRO A 138 5.46 -2.55 -13.75
CA PRO A 138 6.69 -2.85 -13.02
C PRO A 138 6.49 -2.61 -11.52
N ALA A 139 6.90 -3.56 -10.68
CA ALA A 139 6.93 -3.45 -9.23
C ALA A 139 8.35 -3.74 -8.71
N ASN A 140 8.62 -3.41 -7.45
CA ASN A 140 9.89 -3.77 -6.81
C ASN A 140 9.92 -5.26 -6.45
N ASP A 141 10.12 -6.15 -7.42
CA ASP A 141 10.01 -7.61 -7.24
C ASP A 141 10.95 -8.16 -6.15
N GLY A 142 12.08 -7.51 -5.89
CA GLY A 142 13.01 -7.88 -4.81
C GLY A 142 12.52 -7.57 -3.39
N LEU A 143 11.37 -6.89 -3.24
CA LEU A 143 10.76 -6.55 -1.96
C LEU A 143 9.88 -7.66 -1.39
N TYR A 144 9.28 -8.50 -2.26
CA TYR A 144 8.15 -9.35 -1.87
C TYR A 144 8.54 -10.79 -1.59
N ASP A 145 8.07 -11.32 -0.45
CA ASP A 145 8.25 -12.73 -0.09
C ASP A 145 7.38 -13.67 -0.94
N SER A 146 6.31 -13.14 -1.52
CA SER A 146 5.37 -13.91 -2.33
C SER A 146 4.70 -13.05 -3.41
N VAL A 147 4.55 -13.64 -4.60
CA VAL A 147 3.83 -13.03 -5.72
C VAL A 147 2.60 -13.88 -6.04
N VAL A 148 1.46 -13.22 -6.21
CA VAL A 148 0.17 -13.82 -6.53
C VAL A 148 -0.28 -13.34 -7.90
N GLU A 149 -0.34 -14.27 -8.84
CA GLU A 149 -0.85 -14.07 -10.21
C GLU A 149 -2.12 -14.94 -10.38
N PRO A 150 -3.31 -14.38 -10.13
CA PRO A 150 -4.58 -15.11 -10.02
C PRO A 150 -5.40 -15.18 -11.32
#